data_AF-A0A7I4C1N4-F1
#
_entry.id   AF-A0A7I4C1N4-F1
#
_cell.length_a   1.000
_cell.length_b   1.000
_cell.length_c   1.000
_cell.angle_alpha   90.00
_cell.angle_beta   90.00
_cell.angle_gamma   90.00
#
_symmetry.space_group_name_H-M   'P 1'
#
loop_
_entity.id
_entity.type
_entity.pdbx_description
1 polymer ?
#
loop_
_entity_poly.entity_id
_entity_poly.type
_entity_poly.pdbx_seq_one_letter_code
_entity_poly.pdbx_strand_id
1 'polypeptide(L)'
;MFVADLVRHISLPLQVDFVRVQSYGNNTKTSGVATIGTDCKIDLKDKHVIVVEDIIDTGITLAKLVNHLESKGATSVSVCVLLDKVFRRVVPLKLSGSGKCYVGFECPDYFVVGYGMDFAERFRSLPCIGVLKPEVYQQ
;
A
#
# COMPACT_ATOMS: atom_id res chain seq x y z
N MET A 1 -3.07 -10.01 9.49
CA MET A 1 -2.51 -8.89 8.70
C MET A 1 -3.29 -8.83 7.41
N PHE A 2 -3.56 -7.61 6.91
CA PHE A 2 -4.60 -7.36 5.92
C PHE A 2 -4.61 -8.32 4.71
N VAL A 3 -3.50 -8.47 3.99
CA VAL A 3 -3.44 -9.33 2.80
C VAL A 3 -3.80 -10.79 3.12
N ALA A 4 -3.32 -11.34 4.24
CA ALA A 4 -3.58 -12.73 4.62
C ALA A 4 -5.06 -12.95 4.99
N ASP A 5 -5.71 -11.94 5.53
CA ASP A 5 -7.13 -12.00 5.88
C ASP A 5 -7.97 -11.80 4.60
N LEU A 6 -7.60 -10.86 3.75
CA LEU A 6 -8.27 -10.58 2.47
C LEU A 6 -8.28 -11.81 1.55
N VAL A 7 -7.13 -12.43 1.28
CA VAL A 7 -7.05 -13.56 0.33
C VAL A 7 -7.86 -14.77 0.76
N ARG A 8 -8.05 -14.98 2.08
CA ARG A 8 -8.91 -16.06 2.61
C ARG A 8 -10.39 -15.83 2.34
N HIS A 9 -10.82 -14.60 2.06
CA HIS A 9 -12.20 -14.25 1.73
C HIS A 9 -12.47 -14.17 0.22
N ILE A 10 -11.44 -14.32 -0.63
CA ILE A 10 -11.59 -14.30 -2.08
C ILE A 10 -11.79 -15.72 -2.59
N SER A 11 -12.96 -16.01 -3.16
CA SER A 11 -13.33 -17.33 -3.69
C SER A 11 -12.95 -17.54 -5.16
N LEU A 12 -12.06 -16.70 -5.70
CA LEU A 12 -11.58 -16.77 -7.08
C LEU A 12 -10.16 -17.36 -7.12
N PRO A 13 -9.78 -18.11 -8.18
CA PRO A 13 -8.40 -18.50 -8.38
C PRO A 13 -7.49 -17.27 -8.47
N LEU A 14 -6.46 -17.21 -7.63
CA LEU A 14 -5.53 -16.08 -7.58
C LEU A 14 -4.10 -16.54 -7.35
N GLN A 15 -3.16 -15.66 -7.72
CA GLN A 15 -1.76 -15.78 -7.36
C GLN A 15 -1.40 -14.61 -6.44
N VAL A 16 -0.55 -14.85 -5.45
CA VAL A 16 -0.05 -13.82 -4.53
C VAL A 16 1.45 -13.69 -4.74
N ASP A 17 1.92 -12.47 -4.91
CA ASP A 17 3.34 -12.13 -4.94
C ASP A 17 3.56 -10.82 -4.18
N PHE A 18 4.81 -10.55 -3.82
CA PHE A 18 5.19 -9.44 -2.97
C PHE A 18 6.19 -8.54 -3.68
N VAL A 19 5.88 -7.25 -3.76
CA VAL A 19 6.77 -6.22 -4.26
C VAL A 19 7.24 -5.39 -3.06
N ARG A 20 8.55 -5.11 -2.98
CA ARG A 20 9.11 -4.19 -1.98
C ARG A 20 9.49 -2.90 -2.66
N VAL A 21 8.79 -1.82 -2.31
CA VAL A 21 9.17 -0.46 -2.71
C VAL A 21 9.95 0.20 -1.58
N GLN A 22 11.07 0.84 -1.92
CA GLN A 22 11.93 1.54 -0.97
C GLN A 22 11.89 3.04 -1.27
N SER A 23 11.82 3.87 -0.24
CA SER A 23 11.99 5.32 -0.38
C SER A 23 13.43 5.70 -0.09
N TYR A 24 14.01 6.62 -0.88
CA TYR A 24 15.31 7.20 -0.54
C TYR A 24 15.18 8.22 0.60
N GLY A 25 15.97 8.08 1.66
CA GLY A 25 16.12 9.03 2.76
C GLY A 25 15.98 8.37 4.14
N ASN A 26 16.95 8.59 5.03
CA ASN A 26 16.97 8.05 6.40
C ASN A 26 15.99 8.75 7.38
N ASN A 27 15.16 9.68 6.91
CA ASN A 27 14.28 10.50 7.74
C ASN A 27 12.84 10.52 7.19
N THR A 28 11.89 10.87 8.06
CA THR A 28 10.41 10.94 7.86
C THR A 28 9.91 11.81 6.69
N LYS A 29 10.81 12.39 5.89
CA LYS A 29 10.49 13.04 4.61
C LYS A 29 10.96 12.15 3.46
N THR A 30 10.00 11.59 2.73
CA THR A 30 10.27 10.94 1.45
C THR A 30 10.95 11.94 0.51
N SER A 31 12.10 11.60 -0.08
CA SER A 31 12.73 12.37 -1.16
C SER A 31 11.89 12.46 -2.45
N GLY A 32 10.68 11.89 -2.44
CA GLY A 32 9.84 11.71 -3.63
C GLY A 32 10.34 10.58 -4.54
N VAL A 33 11.53 10.03 -4.31
CA VAL A 33 12.10 8.95 -5.10
C VAL A 33 11.87 7.61 -4.41
N ALA A 34 10.78 6.92 -4.78
CA ALA A 34 10.58 5.51 -4.49
C ALA A 34 11.15 4.65 -5.63
N THR A 35 11.82 3.55 -5.30
CA THR A 35 12.36 2.55 -6.23
C THR A 35 11.90 1.14 -5.88
N ILE A 36 11.79 0.28 -6.90
CA ILE A 36 11.45 -1.13 -6.71
C ILE A 36 12.71 -1.86 -6.21
N GLY A 37 12.71 -2.25 -4.94
CA GLY A 37 13.80 -3.01 -4.33
C GLY A 37 13.67 -4.51 -4.56
N THR A 38 12.44 -5.04 -4.51
CA THR A 38 12.14 -6.42 -4.90
C THR A 38 10.94 -6.39 -5.82
N ASP A 39 11.13 -6.89 -7.04
CA ASP A 39 10.11 -6.88 -8.09
C ASP A 39 9.25 -8.16 -8.04
N CYS A 40 8.09 -8.09 -8.70
CA CYS A 40 7.19 -9.23 -8.89
C CYS A 40 7.87 -10.30 -9.76
N LYS A 41 7.71 -11.57 -9.39
CA LYS A 41 8.21 -12.74 -10.13
C LYS A 41 7.17 -13.28 -11.11
N ILE A 42 5.89 -12.99 -10.87
CA ILE A 42 4.81 -13.34 -11.79
C ILE A 42 4.92 -12.49 -13.06
N ASP A 43 4.85 -13.14 -14.23
CA ASP A 43 4.67 -12.45 -15.50
C ASP A 43 3.31 -11.76 -15.53
N LEU A 44 3.28 -10.43 -15.62
CA LEU A 44 2.06 -9.63 -15.51
C LEU A 44 1.32 -9.47 -16.84
N LYS A 45 1.88 -9.95 -17.95
CA LYS A 45 1.25 -9.87 -19.26
C LYS A 45 -0.14 -10.49 -19.24
N ASP A 46 -1.11 -9.73 -19.74
CA ASP A 46 -2.52 -10.13 -19.86
C ASP A 46 -3.21 -10.45 -18.51
N LYS A 47 -2.66 -9.96 -17.39
CA LYS A 47 -3.22 -10.16 -16.04
C LYS A 47 -3.89 -8.90 -15.50
N HIS A 48 -4.99 -9.11 -14.78
CA HIS A 48 -5.59 -8.10 -13.91
C HIS A 48 -4.92 -8.15 -12.54
N VAL A 49 -4.32 -7.05 -12.11
CA VAL A 49 -3.54 -6.96 -10.87
C VAL A 49 -4.33 -6.16 -9.83
N ILE A 50 -4.34 -6.63 -8.59
CA ILE A 50 -4.85 -5.89 -7.43
C ILE A 50 -3.67 -5.65 -6.49
N VAL A 51 -3.28 -4.39 -6.33
CA VAL A 51 -2.30 -3.97 -5.33
C VAL A 51 -3.01 -3.91 -3.98
N VAL A 52 -2.52 -4.64 -2.98
CA VAL A 52 -3.09 -4.67 -1.63
C VAL A 52 -2.17 -3.87 -0.70
N GLU A 53 -2.67 -2.76 -0.15
CA GLU A 53 -1.94 -1.85 0.74
C GLU A 53 -2.62 -1.76 2.10
N ASP A 54 -1.83 -1.56 3.16
CA ASP A 54 -2.36 -1.31 4.51
C ASP A 54 -2.84 0.14 4.65
N ILE A 55 -2.07 1.11 4.16
CA ILE A 55 -2.42 2.52 4.22
C ILE A 55 -1.94 3.28 2.98
N ILE A 56 -2.80 4.17 2.48
CA ILE A 56 -2.35 5.19 1.55
C ILE A 56 -2.31 6.55 2.24
N ASP A 57 -1.11 7.12 2.27
CA ASP A 57 -0.85 8.47 2.74
C ASP A 57 -0.76 9.44 1.55
N THR A 58 0.44 9.90 1.18
CA THR A 58 0.63 10.87 0.09
C THR A 58 0.26 10.34 -1.30
N GLY A 59 0.27 9.01 -1.46
CA GLY A 59 0.00 8.31 -2.73
C GLY A 59 1.19 8.22 -3.68
N ILE A 60 2.34 8.83 -3.38
CA ILE A 60 3.51 8.88 -4.28
C ILE A 60 4.05 7.48 -4.59
N THR A 61 4.26 6.67 -3.55
CA THR A 61 4.78 5.30 -3.68
C THR A 61 3.83 4.44 -4.50
N LEU A 62 2.53 4.51 -4.19
CA LEU A 62 1.50 3.76 -4.89
C LEU A 62 1.43 4.14 -6.38
N ALA A 63 1.45 5.44 -6.71
CA ALA A 63 1.41 5.89 -8.10
C ALA A 63 2.59 5.34 -8.92
N LYS A 64 3.78 5.26 -8.31
CA LYS A 64 4.96 4.64 -8.95
C LYS A 64 4.80 3.14 -9.14
N LEU A 65 4.26 2.45 -8.13
CA LEU A 65 4.01 1.02 -8.22
C LEU A 65 2.99 0.71 -9.31
N VAL A 66 1.89 1.48 -9.41
CA VAL A 66 0.89 1.30 -10.46
C VAL A 66 1.51 1.46 -11.86
N ASN A 67 2.27 2.53 -12.09
CA ASN A 67 2.94 2.75 -13.36
C ASN A 67 3.96 1.64 -13.69
N HIS A 68 4.69 1.16 -12.68
CA HIS A 68 5.63 0.05 -12.84
C HIS A 68 4.93 -1.23 -13.29
N LEU A 69 3.83 -1.61 -12.61
CA LEU A 69 3.05 -2.80 -12.96
C LEU A 69 2.39 -2.69 -14.34
N GLU A 70 1.93 -1.50 -14.73
CA GLU A 70 1.42 -1.23 -16.07
C GLU A 70 2.53 -1.43 -17.13
N SER A 71 3.73 -0.89 -16.89
CA SER A 71 4.87 -1.07 -17.81
C SER A 71 5.35 -2.52 -17.94
N LYS A 72 5.00 -3.38 -16.98
CA LYS A 72 5.23 -4.83 -17.02
C LYS A 72 4.18 -5.61 -17.80
N GLY A 73 3.16 -4.93 -18.36
CA GLY A 73 2.15 -5.54 -19.22
C GLY A 73 0.85 -5.94 -18.51
N ALA A 74 0.60 -5.45 -17.30
CA ALA A 74 -0.69 -5.66 -16.63
C ALA A 74 -1.84 -5.06 -17.45
N THR A 75 -2.92 -5.82 -17.64
CA THR A 75 -4.13 -5.38 -18.37
C THR A 75 -4.91 -4.31 -17.61
N SER A 76 -4.92 -4.40 -16.29
CA SER A 76 -5.49 -3.37 -15.41
C SER A 76 -4.82 -3.45 -14.05
N VAL A 77 -4.70 -2.31 -13.38
CA VAL A 77 -4.18 -2.25 -12.01
C VAL A 77 -5.24 -1.62 -11.11
N SER A 78 -5.83 -2.44 -10.25
CA SER A 78 -6.71 -2.02 -9.15
C SER A 78 -5.91 -1.87 -7.87
N VAL A 79 -6.48 -1.15 -6.91
CA VAL A 79 -5.90 -0.97 -5.56
C VAL A 79 -6.96 -1.36 -4.54
N CYS A 80 -6.57 -2.15 -3.54
CA CYS A 80 -7.35 -2.43 -2.36
C CYS A 80 -6.56 -1.96 -1.14
N VAL A 81 -7.06 -0.96 -0.44
CA VAL A 81 -6.39 -0.35 0.70
C VAL A 81 -7.23 -0.51 1.95
N LEU A 82 -6.61 -0.85 3.08
CA LEU A 82 -7.32 -0.89 4.35
C LEU A 82 -7.65 0.51 4.87
N LEU A 83 -6.68 1.43 4.91
CA LEU A 83 -6.85 2.82 5.36
C LEU A 83 -6.48 3.85 4.29
N ASP A 84 -7.36 4.83 4.01
CA ASP A 84 -7.05 5.93 3.08
C ASP A 84 -7.04 7.29 3.81
N LYS A 85 -5.89 7.98 3.79
CA LYS A 85 -5.74 9.37 4.29
C LYS A 85 -5.92 10.38 3.17
N VAL A 86 -7.16 10.50 2.69
CA VAL A 86 -7.51 11.32 1.50
C VAL A 86 -6.95 12.75 1.58
N PHE A 87 -6.98 13.40 2.75
CA PHE A 87 -6.53 14.79 2.93
C PHE A 87 -4.99 14.97 2.81
N ARG A 88 -4.19 13.90 2.88
CA ARG A 88 -2.72 13.96 2.67
C ARG A 88 -2.31 13.68 1.24
N ARG A 89 -3.27 13.39 0.37
CA ARG A 89 -3.02 13.05 -1.02
C ARG A 89 -2.34 14.22 -1.73
N VAL A 90 -1.16 13.97 -2.29
CA VAL A 90 -0.41 14.97 -3.09
C VAL A 90 -0.29 14.60 -4.56
N VAL A 91 -0.63 13.35 -4.90
CA VAL A 91 -0.73 12.88 -6.29
C VAL A 91 -2.10 12.25 -6.52
N PRO A 92 -2.76 12.47 -7.67
CA PRO A 92 -4.03 11.83 -7.95
C PRO A 92 -3.84 10.31 -8.04
N LEU A 93 -4.79 9.56 -7.47
CA LEU A 93 -4.81 8.11 -7.63
C LEU A 93 -5.26 7.75 -9.05
N LYS A 94 -4.29 7.59 -9.95
CA LYS A 94 -4.54 7.11 -11.31
C LYS A 94 -4.41 5.60 -11.34
N LEU A 95 -5.46 4.92 -11.80
CA LEU A 95 -5.50 3.48 -11.98
C LEU A 95 -5.33 3.14 -13.45
N SER A 96 -4.75 1.99 -13.75
CA SER A 96 -4.52 1.55 -15.13
C SER A 96 -5.67 0.67 -15.63
N GLY A 97 -6.06 0.87 -16.90
CA GLY A 97 -7.14 0.12 -17.57
C GLY A 97 -8.49 0.28 -16.87
N SER A 98 -9.18 -0.84 -16.64
CA SER A 98 -10.46 -0.91 -15.91
C SER A 98 -10.29 -0.98 -14.38
N GLY A 99 -9.12 -0.58 -13.87
CA GLY A 99 -8.78 -0.66 -12.45
C GLY A 99 -9.74 0.13 -11.55
N LYS A 100 -9.95 -0.36 -10.33
CA LYS A 100 -10.78 0.29 -9.29
C LYS A 100 -10.02 0.44 -7.98
N CYS A 101 -10.43 1.41 -7.16
CA CYS A 101 -9.95 1.57 -5.79
C CYS A 101 -11.02 1.01 -4.83
N TYR A 102 -10.63 0.06 -4.00
CA TYR A 102 -11.42 -0.48 -2.91
C TYR A 102 -10.85 0.04 -1.60
N VAL A 103 -11.63 0.81 -0.86
CA VAL A 103 -11.20 1.42 0.42
C VAL A 103 -11.93 0.72 1.56
N GLY A 104 -11.18 0.23 2.55
CA GLY A 104 -11.73 -0.33 3.77
C GLY A 104 -12.30 0.78 4.66
N PHE A 105 -11.45 1.72 5.07
CA PHE A 105 -11.82 2.84 5.94
C PHE A 105 -11.10 4.13 5.52
N GLU A 106 -11.80 5.25 5.59
CA GLU A 106 -11.15 6.56 5.58
C GLU A 106 -10.48 6.81 6.93
N CYS A 107 -9.24 7.29 6.91
CA CYS A 107 -8.45 7.55 8.11
C CYS A 107 -8.16 9.06 8.23
N PRO A 108 -8.50 9.70 9.36
CA PRO A 108 -8.04 11.06 9.67
C PRO A 108 -6.51 11.13 9.86
N ASP A 109 -5.98 12.33 10.17
CA ASP A 109 -4.54 12.54 10.40
C ASP A 109 -4.02 12.02 11.74
N TYR A 110 -4.18 10.73 11.95
CA TYR A 110 -3.66 10.04 13.12
C TYR A 110 -2.42 9.24 12.77
N PHE A 111 -1.45 9.21 13.68
CA PHE A 111 -0.36 8.24 13.61
C PHE A 111 -0.93 6.88 14.03
N VAL A 112 -1.15 5.97 13.08
CA VAL A 112 -1.75 4.66 13.32
C VAL A 112 -0.71 3.56 13.29
N VAL A 113 -0.89 2.55 14.14
CA VAL A 113 -0.06 1.34 14.22
C VAL A 113 -0.93 0.10 14.39
N GLY A 114 -0.35 -1.08 14.18
CA GLY A 114 -1.05 -2.35 14.34
C GLY A 114 -1.58 -2.93 13.04
N TYR A 115 -1.97 -4.20 13.09
CA TYR A 115 -2.50 -4.95 11.96
C TYR A 115 -1.62 -4.95 10.68
N GLY A 116 -0.33 -4.74 10.86
CA GLY A 116 0.69 -4.66 9.81
C GLY A 116 1.44 -3.32 9.78
N MET A 117 0.80 -2.24 10.20
CA MET A 117 1.41 -0.90 10.29
C MET A 117 2.32 -0.79 11.52
N ASP A 118 3.37 0.03 11.42
CA ASP A 118 4.42 0.12 12.43
C ASP A 118 4.79 1.52 12.87
N PHE A 119 5.52 1.55 13.99
CA PHE A 119 6.43 2.63 14.32
C PHE A 119 7.79 2.01 14.69
N ALA A 120 8.83 2.33 13.90
CA ALA A 120 10.17 1.78 14.06
C ALA A 120 10.17 0.23 14.12
N GLU A 121 9.47 -0.41 13.19
CA GLU A 121 9.29 -1.88 13.09
C GLU A 121 8.53 -2.54 14.25
N ARG A 122 7.97 -1.76 15.17
CA ARG A 122 7.18 -2.25 16.30
C ARG A 122 5.68 -2.22 16.00
N PHE A 123 4.90 -2.92 16.82
CA PHE A 123 3.42 -2.92 16.83
C PHE A 123 2.71 -3.63 15.68
N ARG A 124 3.40 -4.04 14.61
CA ARG A 124 2.80 -4.75 13.45
C ARG A 124 1.90 -5.93 13.81
N SER A 125 2.23 -6.64 14.89
CA SER A 125 1.53 -7.85 15.34
C SER A 125 0.26 -7.62 16.13
N LEU A 126 -0.10 -6.36 16.46
CA LEU A 126 -1.36 -6.08 17.13
C LEU A 126 -2.54 -6.52 16.25
N PRO A 127 -3.56 -7.18 16.80
CA PRO A 127 -4.71 -7.68 16.04
C PRO A 127 -5.70 -6.57 15.67
N CYS A 128 -5.45 -5.34 16.10
CA CYS A 128 -6.27 -4.16 15.86
C CYS A 128 -5.41 -3.00 15.35
N ILE A 129 -6.08 -1.95 14.88
CA ILE A 129 -5.48 -0.67 14.50
C ILE A 129 -5.69 0.28 15.67
N GLY A 130 -4.62 0.96 16.10
CA GLY A 130 -4.65 1.94 17.18
C GLY A 130 -3.93 3.22 16.82
N VAL A 131 -4.30 4.33 17.47
CA VAL A 131 -3.59 5.60 17.37
C VAL A 131 -2.43 5.60 18.38
N LEU A 132 -1.22 5.84 17.88
CA LEU A 132 -0.03 5.93 18.71
C LEU A 132 -0.05 7.26 19.48
N LYS A 133 0.26 7.21 20.79
CA LYS A 133 0.29 8.42 21.61
C LYS A 133 1.46 9.34 21.19
N PRO A 134 1.27 10.66 21.09
CA PRO A 134 2.29 11.61 20.64
C PRO A 134 3.63 11.52 21.40
N GLU A 135 3.60 11.25 22.70
CA GLU A 135 4.79 11.20 23.55
C GLU A 135 5.75 10.06 23.15
N VAL A 136 5.29 9.11 22.33
CA VAL A 136 6.10 8.00 21.82
C VAL A 136 6.96 8.41 20.62
N TYR A 137 6.53 9.41 19.83
CA TYR A 137 7.19 9.76 18.55
C TYR A 137 7.56 11.24 18.40
N GLN A 138 7.19 12.10 19.35
CA GLN A 138 7.54 13.53 19.36
C GLN A 138 8.64 13.87 20.38
N GLN A 139 9.64 12.98 20.55
CA GLN A 139 10.80 13.26 21.39
C GLN A 139 11.74 14.28 20.77
#